data_AF-A0A2V6P775-F1
#
_entry.id   AF-A0A2V6P775-F1
#
_cell.length_a   1.000
_cell.length_b   1.000
_cell.length_c   1.000
_cell.angle_alpha   90.00
_cell.angle_beta   90.00
_cell.angle_gamma   90.00
#
_symmetry.space_group_name_H-M   'P 1'
#
loop_
_entity.id
_entity.type
_entity.pdbx_description
1 polymer ?
#
loop_
_entity_poly.entity_id
_entity_poly.type
_entity_poly.pdbx_seq_one_letter_code
_entity_poly.pdbx_strand_id
1 'polypeptide(L)'
;MRASEKPKRVRNWWRKRANESNVKGNFFDNVRESAFVPAQGRMKPVRTNGRFKGLTLIEVIVVIAVIAVLIGIVLPWWANSRRPSTGMACSNHLKQVGVAAHIFANDNDDRFPWQISTNTGGSHEYQPAPNSAFRHFQVMSNELSTPIILVCPQDRKRAYAMNWVAGFDNRNVSYF
;
A
#
# COMPACT_ATOMS: atom_id res chain seq x y z
N MET A 1 -16.79 32.49 -59.29
CA MET A 1 -17.20 31.29 -58.52
C MET A 1 -16.18 31.09 -57.40
N ARG A 2 -16.61 31.27 -56.14
CA ARG A 2 -15.77 31.11 -54.93
C ARG A 2 -15.74 29.65 -54.53
N ALA A 3 -14.56 29.10 -54.27
CA ALA A 3 -14.39 27.96 -53.37
C ALA A 3 -13.32 28.34 -52.34
N SER A 4 -13.71 28.26 -51.07
CA SER A 4 -13.00 28.71 -49.88
C SER A 4 -12.24 27.52 -49.28
N GLU A 5 -10.91 27.53 -49.34
CA GLU A 5 -10.08 26.61 -48.55
C GLU A 5 -10.09 27.03 -47.07
N LYS A 6 -10.62 26.16 -46.20
CA LYS A 6 -10.51 26.31 -44.75
C LYS A 6 -9.31 25.52 -44.23
N PRO A 7 -8.37 26.12 -43.49
CA PRO A 7 -7.32 25.36 -42.83
C PRO A 7 -7.91 24.60 -41.62
N LYS A 8 -7.73 23.27 -41.59
CA LYS A 8 -8.04 22.44 -40.42
C LYS A 8 -7.06 22.82 -39.30
N ARG A 9 -7.55 23.52 -38.27
CA ARG A 9 -6.84 23.78 -37.01
C ARG A 9 -6.41 22.45 -36.38
N VAL A 10 -5.16 22.06 -36.61
CA VAL A 10 -4.50 21.03 -35.81
C VAL A 10 -4.32 21.62 -34.42
N ARG A 11 -5.12 21.17 -33.45
CA ARG A 11 -5.00 21.59 -32.06
C ARG A 11 -3.73 20.96 -31.49
N ASN A 12 -2.65 21.74 -31.51
CA ASN A 12 -1.34 21.39 -30.96
C ASN A 12 -1.41 21.36 -29.43
N TRP A 13 -2.07 20.34 -28.88
CA TRP A 13 -2.28 20.13 -27.44
C TRP A 13 -0.96 19.93 -26.67
N TRP A 14 0.06 19.41 -27.35
CA TRP A 14 1.40 19.16 -26.79
C TRP A 14 2.21 20.43 -26.50
N ARG A 15 1.98 21.51 -27.25
CA ARG A 15 2.71 22.78 -27.06
C ARG A 15 2.28 23.50 -25.77
N LYS A 16 1.11 23.17 -25.21
CA LYS A 16 0.60 23.81 -23.99
C LYS A 16 1.06 23.14 -22.68
N ARG A 17 1.53 21.89 -22.72
CA ARG A 17 2.12 21.20 -21.54
C ARG A 17 3.61 21.48 -21.33
N ALA A 18 4.32 21.94 -22.36
CA ALA A 18 5.77 22.17 -22.27
C ALA A 18 6.17 23.45 -21.51
N ASN A 19 5.20 24.24 -21.01
CA ASN A 19 5.46 25.47 -20.25
C ASN A 19 4.97 25.40 -18.79
N GLU A 20 4.69 24.20 -18.28
CA GLU A 20 4.32 23.94 -16.87
C GLU A 20 5.42 23.16 -16.13
N SER A 21 6.68 23.36 -16.51
CA SER A 21 7.85 22.75 -15.87
C SER A 21 8.37 23.53 -14.64
N ASN A 22 7.60 24.48 -14.10
CA ASN A 22 8.00 25.26 -12.92
C ASN A 22 7.05 25.08 -11.71
N VAL A 23 6.66 23.82 -11.45
CA VAL A 23 6.16 23.41 -10.12
C VAL A 23 7.15 22.40 -9.53
N LYS A 24 8.42 22.82 -9.44
CA LYS A 24 9.35 22.29 -8.45
C LYS A 24 9.42 23.31 -7.32
N GLY A 25 8.30 23.44 -6.60
CA GLY A 25 8.29 24.05 -5.28
C GLY A 25 8.82 23.00 -4.31
N ASN A 26 10.05 23.19 -3.85
CA ASN A 26 10.71 22.32 -2.90
C ASN A 26 9.92 22.35 -1.58
N PHE A 27 9.14 21.30 -1.32
CA PHE A 27 8.35 21.14 -0.10
C PHE A 27 9.21 21.22 1.18
N PHE A 28 10.52 20.98 1.08
CA PHE A 28 11.46 20.96 2.20
C PHE A 28 12.20 22.27 2.47
N ASP A 29 12.07 23.32 1.64
CA ASP A 29 12.87 24.55 1.79
C ASP A 29 12.23 25.63 2.66
N ASN A 30 11.10 25.34 3.33
CA ASN A 30 10.32 26.34 4.07
C ASN A 30 10.27 26.12 5.59
N VAL A 31 11.39 25.65 6.18
CA VAL A 31 11.52 25.44 7.66
C VAL A 31 12.68 26.23 8.28
N ARG A 32 13.28 27.19 7.57
CA ARG A 32 14.21 28.16 8.18
C ARG A 32 13.76 29.57 7.83
N GLU A 33 13.71 30.42 8.85
CA GLU A 33 13.38 31.85 8.81
C GLU A 33 11.90 32.26 8.75
N SER A 34 11.13 31.85 9.76
CA SER A 34 10.19 32.78 10.38
C SER A 34 10.84 33.36 11.63
N ALA A 35 11.50 34.51 11.44
CA ALA A 35 11.91 35.38 12.53
C ALA A 35 10.71 35.63 13.46
N PHE A 36 10.86 35.21 14.72
CA PHE A 36 9.95 35.51 15.79
C PHE A 36 10.02 37.02 16.06
N VAL A 37 9.15 37.80 15.42
CA VAL A 37 8.89 39.20 15.81
C VAL A 37 7.89 39.14 16.97
N PRO A 38 8.27 39.50 18.21
CA PRO A 38 7.29 39.59 19.28
C PRO A 38 6.43 40.83 19.05
N ALA A 39 5.20 40.63 18.59
CA ALA A 39 4.17 41.66 18.67
C ALA A 39 3.94 41.98 20.15
N GLN A 40 4.36 43.16 20.60
CA GLN A 40 4.04 43.69 21.93
C GLN A 40 2.57 44.15 21.96
N GLY A 41 1.64 43.19 21.88
CA GLY A 41 0.24 43.41 22.17
C GLY A 41 0.04 43.47 23.66
N ARG A 42 -0.35 44.64 24.19
CA ARG A 42 -0.78 44.82 25.58
C ARG A 42 -2.05 44.00 25.84
N MET A 43 -1.88 42.73 26.21
CA MET A 43 -2.98 41.81 26.52
C MET A 43 -3.72 42.33 27.76
N LYS A 44 -5.01 42.62 27.61
CA LYS A 44 -5.88 42.91 28.76
C LYS A 44 -5.95 41.64 29.62
N PRO A 45 -5.75 41.70 30.95
CA PRO A 45 -5.84 40.51 31.77
C PRO A 45 -7.27 39.97 31.70
N VAL A 46 -7.44 38.81 31.09
CA VAL A 46 -8.67 38.03 31.21
C VAL A 46 -8.69 37.52 32.64
N ARG A 47 -9.51 38.16 33.50
CA ARG A 47 -9.82 37.63 34.82
C ARG A 47 -10.70 36.40 34.64
N THR A 48 -10.09 35.23 34.45
CA THR A 48 -10.80 33.96 34.58
C THR A 48 -11.10 33.76 36.07
N ASN A 49 -12.32 34.10 36.48
CA ASN A 49 -12.83 33.78 37.81
C ASN A 49 -13.25 32.29 37.87
N GLY A 50 -12.33 31.41 37.45
CA GLY A 50 -12.48 29.97 37.55
C GLY A 50 -11.92 29.56 38.90
N ARG A 51 -12.78 29.45 39.91
CA ARG A 51 -12.45 28.66 41.11
C ARG A 51 -12.24 27.22 40.64
N PHE A 52 -11.00 26.87 40.29
CA PHE A 52 -10.60 25.47 40.18
C PHE A 52 -10.74 24.89 41.58
N LYS A 53 -11.87 24.22 41.82
CA LYS A 53 -12.01 23.33 42.96
C LYS A 53 -10.95 22.25 42.75
N GLY A 54 -9.88 22.31 43.52
CA GLY A 54 -8.86 21.27 43.50
C GLY A 54 -9.54 19.94 43.81
N LEU A 55 -9.26 18.92 42.99
CA LEU A 55 -9.73 17.57 43.26
C LEU A 55 -9.23 17.17 44.64
N THR A 56 -10.15 16.66 45.45
CA THR A 56 -9.78 16.12 46.75
C THR A 56 -8.94 14.86 46.52
N LEU A 57 -7.96 14.60 47.40
CA LEU A 57 -7.12 13.40 47.30
C LEU A 57 -7.98 12.12 47.21
N ILE A 58 -9.13 12.12 47.89
CA ILE A 58 -10.05 10.99 47.92
C ILE A 58 -10.76 10.76 46.58
N GLU A 59 -11.15 11.81 45.85
CA GLU A 59 -11.76 11.67 44.52
C GLU A 59 -10.78 11.01 43.54
N VAL A 60 -9.50 11.36 43.61
CA VAL A 60 -8.46 10.76 42.75
C VAL A 60 -8.25 9.28 43.10
N ILE A 61 -8.21 8.95 44.39
CA ILE A 61 -8.00 7.58 44.87
C ILE A 61 -9.14 6.64 44.46
N VAL A 62 -10.39 7.09 44.56
CA VAL A 62 -11.55 6.25 44.16
C VAL A 62 -11.52 5.95 42.66
N VAL A 63 -11.15 6.93 41.83
CA VAL A 63 -11.10 6.75 40.37
C VAL A 63 -10.05 5.72 39.96
N ILE A 64 -8.83 5.81 40.51
CA ILE A 64 -7.78 4.83 40.20
C ILE A 64 -8.13 3.43 40.72
N ALA A 65 -8.84 3.34 41.85
CA ALA A 65 -9.29 2.07 42.40
C ALA A 65 -10.29 1.38 41.46
N VAL A 66 -11.27 2.12 40.92
CA VAL A 66 -12.22 1.57 39.95
C VAL A 66 -11.52 1.16 38.65
N ILE A 67 -10.60 1.97 38.13
CA ILE A 67 -9.84 1.64 36.91
C ILE A 67 -9.01 0.36 37.11
N ALA A 68 -8.37 0.18 38.27
CA ALA A 68 -7.58 -1.01 38.58
C ALA A 68 -8.44 -2.29 38.59
N VAL A 69 -9.65 -2.23 39.16
CA VAL A 69 -10.60 -3.34 39.15
C VAL A 69 -11.07 -3.66 37.73
N LEU A 70 -11.41 -2.63 36.94
CA LEU A 70 -11.85 -2.81 35.55
C LEU A 70 -10.76 -3.46 34.69
N ILE A 71 -9.50 -3.00 34.79
CA ILE A 71 -8.37 -3.57 34.05
C ILE A 71 -8.13 -5.03 34.48
N GLY A 72 -8.23 -5.32 35.79
CA GLY A 72 -8.08 -6.68 36.32
C GLY A 72 -9.08 -7.69 35.74
N ILE A 73 -10.30 -7.26 35.41
CA ILE A 73 -11.34 -8.11 34.83
C ILE A 73 -11.27 -8.16 33.30
N VAL A 74 -10.91 -7.06 32.63
CA VAL A 74 -10.94 -6.97 31.16
C VAL A 74 -9.72 -7.64 30.50
N LEU A 75 -8.54 -7.60 31.12
CA LEU A 75 -7.32 -8.21 30.61
C LEU A 75 -7.43 -9.73 30.31
N PRO A 76 -7.95 -10.59 31.22
CA PRO A 76 -8.04 -12.03 30.94
C PRO A 76 -9.02 -12.38 29.81
N TRP A 77 -10.02 -11.53 29.57
CA TRP A 77 -11.04 -11.76 28.54
C TRP A 77 -10.56 -11.35 27.13
N TRP A 78 -9.73 -10.31 27.03
CA TRP A 78 -9.28 -9.77 25.74
C TRP A 78 -8.37 -10.72 24.95
N ALA A 79 -7.63 -11.60 25.63
CA ALA A 79 -6.65 -12.49 25.00
C ALA A 79 -7.26 -13.54 24.05
N ASN A 80 -8.54 -13.88 24.21
CA ASN A 80 -9.18 -14.97 23.45
C ASN A 80 -9.92 -14.50 22.17
N SER A 81 -10.00 -13.19 21.92
CA SER A 81 -10.82 -12.63 20.83
C SER A 81 -10.11 -12.58 19.47
N ARG A 82 -8.79 -12.79 19.43
CA ARG A 82 -8.00 -12.76 18.20
C ARG A 82 -7.47 -14.15 17.89
N ARG A 83 -8.36 -15.03 17.42
CA ARG A 83 -7.88 -16.11 16.54
C ARG A 83 -7.45 -15.40 15.24
N PRO A 84 -6.15 -15.33 14.90
CA PRO A 84 -5.78 -14.81 13.60
C PRO A 84 -6.54 -15.65 12.57
N SER A 85 -7.34 -15.02 11.70
CA SER A 85 -7.98 -15.76 10.64
C SER A 85 -6.87 -16.41 9.83
N THR A 86 -6.79 -17.72 10.01
CA THR A 86 -5.74 -18.59 9.49
C THR A 86 -5.63 -18.35 7.97
N GLY A 87 -6.72 -18.07 7.26
CA GLY A 87 -6.74 -17.79 5.82
C GLY A 87 -6.70 -16.33 5.38
N MET A 88 -6.80 -15.32 6.27
CA MET A 88 -6.87 -13.90 5.85
C MET A 88 -5.60 -13.45 5.13
N ALA A 89 -4.43 -13.82 5.64
CA ALA A 89 -3.15 -13.47 5.02
C ALA A 89 -3.02 -14.10 3.63
N CYS A 90 -3.36 -15.39 3.49
CA CYS A 90 -3.28 -16.10 2.22
C CYS A 90 -4.27 -15.52 1.18
N SER A 91 -5.47 -15.12 1.62
CA SER A 91 -6.45 -14.46 0.76
C SER A 91 -5.96 -13.10 0.26
N ASN A 92 -5.27 -12.34 1.11
CA ASN A 92 -4.71 -11.04 0.71
C ASN A 92 -3.54 -11.20 -0.26
N HIS A 93 -2.66 -12.19 -0.02
CA HIS A 93 -1.59 -12.53 -0.95
C HIS A 93 -2.15 -12.94 -2.32
N LEU A 94 -3.16 -13.81 -2.36
CA LEU A 94 -3.79 -14.24 -3.60
C LEU A 94 -4.45 -13.08 -4.36
N LYS A 95 -5.10 -12.15 -3.65
CA LYS A 95 -5.66 -10.94 -4.26
C LYS A 95 -4.59 -10.08 -4.93
N GLN A 96 -3.46 -9.87 -4.28
CA GLN A 96 -2.34 -9.11 -4.84
C GLN A 96 -1.75 -9.81 -6.08
N VAL A 97 -1.62 -11.14 -6.05
CA VAL A 97 -1.24 -11.93 -7.23
C VAL A 97 -2.24 -11.76 -8.38
N GLY A 98 -3.54 -11.79 -8.08
CA GLY A 98 -4.59 -11.57 -9.08
C GLY A 98 -4.56 -10.16 -9.69
N VAL A 99 -4.37 -9.13 -8.87
CA VAL A 99 -4.20 -7.75 -9.35
C VAL A 99 -2.99 -7.65 -10.28
N ALA A 100 -1.85 -8.23 -9.90
CA ALA A 100 -0.65 -8.22 -10.71
C ALA A 100 -0.83 -8.99 -12.05
N ALA A 101 -1.57 -10.09 -12.04
CA ALA A 101 -1.91 -10.82 -13.26
C ALA A 101 -2.77 -9.98 -14.23
N HIS A 102 -3.69 -9.18 -13.70
CA HIS A 102 -4.48 -8.25 -14.52
C HIS A 102 -3.65 -7.08 -15.06
N ILE A 103 -2.69 -6.56 -14.28
CA ILE A 103 -1.77 -5.52 -14.76
C ILE A 103 -0.92 -6.09 -15.91
N PHE A 104 -0.39 -7.30 -15.75
CA PHE A 104 0.34 -7.98 -16.81
C PHE A 104 -0.52 -8.14 -18.08
N ALA A 105 -1.76 -8.58 -17.93
CA ALA A 105 -2.65 -8.77 -19.07
C ALA A 105 -2.96 -7.45 -19.79
N ASN A 106 -3.17 -6.36 -19.05
CA ASN A 106 -3.37 -5.02 -19.61
C ASN A 106 -2.21 -4.57 -20.51
N ASP A 107 -0.98 -4.93 -20.15
CA ASP A 107 0.21 -4.57 -20.91
C ASP A 107 0.49 -5.53 -22.08
N ASN A 108 -0.25 -6.64 -22.17
CA ASN A 108 -0.04 -7.71 -23.14
C ASN A 108 -1.31 -8.07 -23.95
N ASP A 109 -2.08 -7.08 -24.38
CA ASP A 109 -3.33 -7.23 -25.17
C ASP A 109 -4.37 -8.17 -24.52
N ASP A 110 -4.61 -8.01 -23.21
CA ASP A 110 -5.53 -8.84 -22.41
C ASP A 110 -5.16 -10.33 -22.35
N ARG A 111 -3.90 -10.68 -22.65
CA ARG A 111 -3.39 -12.04 -22.57
C ARG A 111 -2.63 -12.28 -21.27
N PHE A 112 -2.94 -13.39 -20.62
CA PHE A 112 -2.20 -13.85 -19.45
C PHE A 112 -0.88 -14.52 -19.85
N PRO A 113 0.08 -14.69 -18.91
CA PRO A 113 1.41 -15.21 -19.22
C PRO A 113 1.41 -16.59 -19.88
N TRP A 114 0.45 -17.45 -19.53
CA TRP A 114 0.33 -18.79 -20.11
C TRP A 114 -0.24 -18.77 -21.54
N GLN A 115 -0.74 -17.64 -22.04
CA GLN A 115 -1.25 -17.49 -23.41
C GLN A 115 -0.21 -16.91 -24.38
N ILE A 116 0.93 -16.47 -23.86
CA ILE A 116 1.98 -15.80 -24.62
C ILE A 116 3.18 -16.74 -24.75
N SER A 117 3.80 -16.79 -25.92
CA SER A 117 5.01 -17.59 -26.16
C SER A 117 6.19 -17.06 -25.34
N THR A 118 7.07 -17.97 -24.90
CA THR A 118 8.31 -17.67 -24.19
C THR A 118 9.24 -16.77 -25.03
N ASN A 119 9.14 -16.83 -26.35
CA ASN A 119 9.91 -15.96 -27.27
C ASN A 119 9.53 -14.48 -27.14
N THR A 120 8.30 -14.19 -26.73
CA THR A 120 7.77 -12.84 -26.53
C THR A 120 7.65 -12.49 -25.05
N GLY A 121 8.38 -13.18 -24.17
CA GLY A 121 8.35 -12.96 -22.73
C GLY A 121 7.14 -13.55 -22.03
N GLY A 122 6.49 -14.57 -22.61
CA GLY A 122 5.43 -15.35 -22.00
C GLY A 122 5.92 -16.68 -21.40
N SER A 123 4.98 -17.59 -21.18
CA SER A 123 5.24 -18.91 -20.56
C SER A 123 4.32 -20.02 -21.09
N HIS A 124 3.73 -19.85 -22.27
CA HIS A 124 2.80 -20.80 -22.88
C HIS A 124 3.39 -22.20 -23.08
N GLU A 125 4.68 -22.29 -23.39
CA GLU A 125 5.40 -23.56 -23.60
C GLU A 125 5.52 -24.38 -22.30
N TYR A 126 5.32 -23.76 -21.14
CA TYR A 126 5.34 -24.44 -19.84
C TYR A 126 3.96 -24.96 -19.42
N GLN A 127 2.88 -24.61 -20.13
CA GLN A 127 1.50 -25.03 -19.82
C GLN A 127 1.26 -26.56 -19.84
N PRO A 128 1.90 -27.38 -20.71
CA PRO A 128 1.72 -28.83 -20.65
C PRO A 128 2.61 -29.52 -19.60
N ALA A 129 3.53 -28.81 -18.94
CA ALA A 129 4.48 -29.42 -18.02
C ALA A 129 3.91 -29.49 -16.59
N PRO A 130 3.89 -30.68 -15.94
CA PRO A 130 3.60 -30.74 -14.51
C PRO A 130 4.69 -30.02 -13.72
N ASN A 131 4.29 -29.30 -12.66
CA ASN A 131 5.19 -28.57 -11.73
C ASN A 131 5.92 -27.34 -12.31
N SER A 132 5.41 -26.72 -13.37
CA SER A 132 5.98 -25.51 -13.96
C SER A 132 5.30 -24.20 -13.53
N ALA A 133 4.36 -24.25 -12.58
CA ALA A 133 3.55 -23.09 -12.18
C ALA A 133 4.39 -21.86 -11.80
N PHE A 134 5.56 -22.08 -11.19
CA PHE A 134 6.51 -21.01 -10.85
C PHE A 134 6.95 -20.19 -12.08
N ARG A 135 7.08 -20.80 -13.27
CA ARG A 135 7.48 -20.10 -14.51
C ARG A 135 6.49 -19.02 -14.91
N HIS A 136 5.20 -19.25 -14.72
CA HIS A 136 4.17 -18.26 -15.01
C HIS A 136 4.31 -17.02 -14.12
N PHE A 137 4.66 -17.20 -12.84
CA PHE A 137 4.90 -16.08 -11.92
C PHE A 137 6.23 -15.39 -12.14
N GLN A 138 7.26 -16.15 -12.56
CA GLN A 138 8.57 -15.59 -12.86
C GLN A 138 8.50 -14.59 -14.02
N VAL A 139 7.69 -14.88 -15.04
CA VAL A 139 7.42 -13.96 -16.15
C VAL A 139 6.72 -12.68 -15.68
N MET A 140 5.78 -12.81 -14.73
CA MET A 140 5.10 -11.67 -14.11
C MET A 140 5.89 -11.01 -12.97
N SER A 141 7.19 -11.31 -12.82
CA SER A 141 7.99 -10.78 -11.71
C SER A 141 8.05 -9.25 -11.65
N ASN A 142 7.95 -8.60 -12.81
CA ASN A 142 7.87 -7.14 -12.93
C ASN A 142 6.60 -6.58 -12.26
N GLU A 143 5.49 -7.31 -12.31
CA GLU A 143 4.21 -6.87 -11.74
C GLU A 143 4.02 -7.30 -10.28
N LEU A 144 4.59 -8.45 -9.90
CA LEU A 144 4.43 -8.98 -8.53
C LEU A 144 5.33 -8.32 -7.48
N SER A 145 6.34 -7.54 -7.88
CA SER A 145 7.36 -6.89 -7.04
C SER A 145 8.23 -7.84 -6.18
N THR A 146 7.66 -8.83 -5.50
CA THR A 146 8.38 -9.79 -4.64
C THR A 146 7.80 -11.22 -4.76
N PRO A 147 8.64 -12.27 -4.70
CA PRO A 147 8.18 -13.65 -4.80
C PRO A 147 7.63 -14.21 -3.48
N ILE A 148 7.84 -13.53 -2.35
CA ILE A 148 7.38 -13.95 -1.01
C ILE A 148 5.86 -14.15 -0.97
N ILE A 149 5.13 -13.35 -1.77
CA ILE A 149 3.68 -13.37 -1.81
C ILE A 149 3.07 -14.66 -2.37
N LEU A 150 3.86 -15.44 -3.12
CA LEU A 150 3.41 -16.68 -3.76
C LEU A 150 3.23 -17.84 -2.77
N VAL A 151 3.63 -17.65 -1.51
CA VAL A 151 3.46 -18.62 -0.43
C VAL A 151 2.36 -18.16 0.52
N CYS A 152 1.49 -19.09 0.89
CA CYS A 152 0.52 -18.91 1.95
C CYS A 152 1.21 -19.13 3.30
N PRO A 153 1.17 -18.18 4.25
CA PRO A 153 1.81 -18.36 5.55
C PRO A 153 1.29 -19.53 6.38
N GLN A 154 0.14 -20.11 6.02
CA GLN A 154 -0.37 -21.34 6.64
C GLN A 154 0.21 -22.61 6.06
N ASP A 155 0.72 -22.56 4.83
CA ASP A 155 1.29 -23.72 4.17
C ASP A 155 2.72 -23.94 4.69
N ARG A 156 2.84 -24.82 5.68
CA ARG A 156 4.14 -25.18 6.28
C ARG A 156 5.00 -26.06 5.38
N LYS A 157 4.48 -26.55 4.25
CA LYS A 157 5.21 -27.43 3.33
C LYS A 157 6.02 -26.65 2.29
N ARG A 158 5.64 -25.40 2.04
CA ARG A 158 6.26 -24.53 1.03
C ARG A 158 7.22 -23.54 1.69
N ALA A 159 8.26 -23.15 0.97
CA ALA A 159 9.30 -22.25 1.48
C ALA A 159 9.21 -20.89 0.78
N TYR A 160 9.44 -19.79 1.49
CA TYR A 160 9.48 -18.46 0.87
C TYR A 160 10.72 -18.33 -0.03
N ALA A 161 10.53 -17.78 -1.24
CA ALA A 161 11.62 -17.33 -2.09
C ALA A 161 11.92 -15.86 -1.83
N MET A 162 13.21 -15.48 -1.92
CA MET A 162 13.66 -14.09 -1.70
C MET A 162 14.02 -13.37 -3.01
N ASN A 163 14.13 -14.11 -4.11
CA ASN A 163 14.44 -13.57 -5.42
C ASN A 163 13.85 -14.48 -6.51
N TRP A 164 13.73 -13.93 -7.73
CA TRP A 164 13.11 -14.61 -8.87
C TRP A 164 14.08 -15.47 -9.70
N VAL A 165 15.37 -15.47 -9.37
CA VAL A 165 16.44 -16.00 -10.24
C VAL A 165 17.07 -17.25 -9.65
N ALA A 166 17.54 -17.19 -8.41
CA ALA A 166 18.24 -18.26 -7.73
C ALA A 166 17.29 -19.05 -6.82
N GLY A 167 17.09 -20.33 -7.16
CA GLY A 167 16.36 -21.28 -6.30
C GLY A 167 14.85 -21.08 -6.25
N PHE A 168 14.26 -20.39 -7.23
CA PHE A 168 12.81 -20.28 -7.37
C PHE A 168 12.27 -21.50 -8.11
N ASP A 169 11.57 -22.36 -7.40
CA ASP A 169 10.99 -23.60 -7.92
C ASP A 169 9.53 -23.79 -7.48
N ASN A 170 8.94 -24.95 -7.78
CA ASN A 170 7.56 -25.26 -7.41
C ASN A 170 7.34 -25.30 -5.89
N ARG A 171 8.37 -25.51 -5.06
CA ARG A 171 8.26 -25.52 -3.60
C ARG A 171 8.05 -24.11 -3.03
N ASN A 172 8.28 -23.08 -3.84
CA ASN A 172 8.09 -21.67 -3.47
C ASN A 172 6.74 -21.08 -3.88
N VAL A 173 5.82 -21.91 -4.38
CA VAL A 173 4.47 -21.48 -4.77
C VAL A 173 3.47 -22.35 -4.05
N SER A 174 2.51 -21.77 -3.33
CA SER A 174 1.53 -22.53 -2.53
C SER A 174 0.17 -22.65 -3.20
N TYR A 175 -0.21 -21.66 -4.02
CA TYR A 175 -1.56 -21.54 -4.58
C TYR A 175 -1.81 -22.42 -5.82
N PHE A 176 -0.86 -23.29 -6.20
CA PHE A 176 -0.88 -24.13 -7.41
C PHE A 176 -0.16 -25.48 -7.19
#